data_AF-A0A847UF40-F1
#
_entry.id   AF-A0A847UF40-F1
#
_cell.length_a   1.000
_cell.length_b   1.000
_cell.length_c   1.000
_cell.angle_alpha   90.00
_cell.angle_beta   90.00
_cell.angle_gamma   90.00
#
_symmetry.space_group_name_H-M   'P 1'
#
loop_
_entity.id
_entity.type
_entity.pdbx_description
1 polymer ?
#
loop_
_entity_poly.entity_id
_entity_poly.type
_entity_poly.pdbx_seq_one_letter_code
_entity_poly.pdbx_strand_id
1 'polypeptide(L)'
;MSESGGELSSVPHPPFLFAGLRCALEMVLVASLILLLGLPARNPVALAVVILLAFAAMMVVLFWCLNQQMDRWIKHARGKPTVQ
;
A
#
# COMPACT_ATOMS: atom_id res chain seq x y z
N MET A 1 20.67 -41.94 -18.13
CA MET A 1 19.27 -42.13 -17.68
C MET A 1 19.24 -41.79 -16.19
N SER A 2 18.74 -40.66 -15.72
CA SER A 2 17.81 -39.71 -16.32
C SER A 2 18.18 -38.27 -15.95
N GLU A 3 17.98 -37.38 -16.92
CA GLU A 3 17.99 -35.93 -16.77
C GLU A 3 16.83 -35.43 -15.89
N SER A 4 16.97 -34.16 -15.48
CA SER A 4 15.90 -33.26 -15.04
C SER A 4 15.48 -33.32 -13.56
N GLY A 5 16.29 -32.68 -12.72
CA GLY A 5 15.80 -31.98 -11.52
C GLY A 5 15.77 -30.47 -11.76
N GLY A 6 15.33 -30.04 -12.95
CA GLY A 6 15.30 -28.65 -13.38
C GLY A 6 14.63 -27.75 -12.36
N GLU A 7 15.34 -26.69 -11.99
CA GLU A 7 14.84 -25.40 -11.52
C GLU A 7 13.42 -25.46 -10.94
N LEU A 8 13.31 -25.69 -9.62
CA LEU A 8 12.12 -25.26 -8.88
C LEU A 8 11.98 -23.77 -9.17
N SER A 9 11.12 -23.45 -10.16
CA SER A 9 10.76 -22.11 -10.60
C SER A 9 10.57 -21.26 -9.36
N SER A 10 11.63 -20.53 -9.00
CA SER A 10 11.68 -19.71 -7.81
C SER A 10 10.90 -18.47 -8.18
N VAL A 11 9.57 -18.59 -8.19
CA VAL A 11 8.68 -17.46 -8.39
C VAL A 11 9.07 -16.47 -7.29
N PRO A 12 9.61 -15.29 -7.63
CA PRO A 12 10.13 -14.39 -6.62
C PRO A 12 9.00 -14.00 -5.67
N HIS A 13 9.24 -14.11 -4.37
CA HIS A 13 8.29 -13.66 -3.36
C HIS A 13 7.98 -12.18 -3.58
N PRO A 14 6.70 -11.77 -3.55
CA PRO A 14 6.34 -10.38 -3.79
C PRO A 14 6.99 -9.47 -2.73
N PRO A 15 7.56 -8.31 -3.13
CA PRO A 15 8.36 -7.47 -2.23
C PRO A 15 7.46 -6.73 -1.23
N PHE A 16 7.33 -7.29 -0.03
CA PHE A 16 6.55 -6.72 1.08
C PHE A 16 7.14 -5.39 1.58
N LEU A 17 8.47 -5.34 1.73
CA LEU A 17 9.17 -4.17 2.26
C LEU A 17 9.03 -2.93 1.36
N PHE A 18 9.19 -3.09 0.06
CA PHE A 18 9.09 -1.97 -0.88
C PHE A 18 7.64 -1.45 -0.98
N ALA A 19 6.66 -2.35 -0.99
CA ALA A 19 5.25 -1.98 -0.97
C ALA A 19 4.86 -1.28 0.34
N GLY A 20 5.36 -1.76 1.48
CA GLY A 20 5.18 -1.11 2.78
C GLY A 20 5.82 0.27 2.84
N LEU A 21 7.04 0.43 2.31
CA LEU A 21 7.73 1.73 2.27
C LEU A 21 6.97 2.75 1.42
N ARG A 22 6.49 2.35 0.23
CA ARG A 22 5.66 3.21 -0.62
C ARG A 22 4.37 3.63 0.09
N CYS A 23 3.69 2.69 0.74
CA CYS A 23 2.50 2.97 1.55
C CYS A 23 2.80 4.00 2.65
N ALA A 24 3.91 3.81 3.39
CA ALA A 24 4.32 4.75 4.43
C ALA A 24 4.60 6.15 3.86
N LEU A 25 5.28 6.25 2.72
CA LEU A 25 5.54 7.53 2.05
C LEU A 25 4.26 8.22 1.59
N GLU A 26 3.31 7.47 1.00
CA GLU A 26 2.00 8.00 0.59
C GLU A 26 1.19 8.49 1.81
N MET A 27 1.23 7.75 2.92
CA MET A 27 0.59 8.13 4.19
C MET A 27 1.19 9.41 4.79
N VAL A 28 2.52 9.54 4.78
CA VAL A 28 3.22 10.75 5.25
C VAL A 28 2.87 11.96 4.38
N LEU A 29 2.79 11.79 3.06
CA LEU A 29 2.39 12.84 2.12
C LEU A 29 0.96 13.32 2.38
N VAL A 30 0.01 12.39 2.53
CA VAL A 30 -1.39 12.71 2.84
C VAL A 30 -1.50 13.41 4.19
N ALA A 31 -0.86 12.87 5.23
CA ALA A 31 -0.85 13.48 6.56
C ALA A 31 -0.27 14.90 6.53
N SER A 32 0.81 15.13 5.76
CA SER A 32 1.44 16.44 5.64
C SER A 32 0.54 17.45 4.93
N LEU A 33 -0.13 17.05 3.84
CA LEU A 33 -1.09 17.90 3.13
C LEU A 33 -2.23 18.34 4.05
N ILE A 34 -2.76 17.41 4.82
CA ILE A 34 -3.87 17.66 5.73
C ILE A 34 -3.44 18.52 6.90
N LEU A 35 -2.24 18.28 7.45
CA LEU A 35 -1.68 19.13 8.49
C LEU A 35 -1.52 20.58 8.01
N LEU A 36 -1.01 20.78 6.79
CA LEU A 36 -0.87 22.10 6.18
C LEU A 36 -2.22 22.78 5.93
N LEU A 37 -3.25 22.02 5.56
CA LEU A 37 -4.62 22.53 5.37
C LEU A 37 -5.34 22.78 6.71
N GLY A 38 -5.03 22.02 7.75
CA GLY A 38 -5.63 22.12 9.09
C GLY A 38 -5.00 23.19 9.97
N LEU A 39 -3.69 23.46 9.84
CA LEU A 39 -2.96 24.52 10.55
C LEU A 39 -3.63 25.91 10.49
N PRO A 40 -4.18 26.38 9.35
CA PRO A 40 -4.87 27.66 9.28
C PRO A 40 -6.33 27.62 9.80
N ALA A 41 -6.88 26.47 10.15
CA ALA A 41 -8.28 26.35 10.54
C ALA A 41 -8.52 26.89 11.97
N ARG A 42 -8.95 28.16 12.05
CA ARG A 42 -9.39 28.76 13.33
C ARG A 42 -10.80 28.33 13.75
N ASN A 43 -11.58 27.75 12.82
CA ASN A 43 -12.93 27.27 13.09
C ASN A 43 -12.88 25.78 13.50
N PRO A 44 -13.38 25.42 14.70
CA PRO A 44 -13.33 24.05 15.21
C PRO A 44 -14.12 23.05 14.34
N VAL A 45 -15.20 23.50 13.68
CA VAL A 45 -15.98 22.65 12.77
C VAL A 45 -15.17 22.33 11.51
N ALA A 46 -14.50 23.33 10.93
CA ALA A 46 -13.65 23.12 9.77
C ALA A 46 -12.48 22.17 10.09
N LEU A 47 -11.89 22.33 11.28
CA LEU A 47 -10.82 21.45 11.76
C LEU A 47 -11.31 20.00 11.93
N ALA A 48 -12.50 19.79 12.51
CA ALA A 48 -13.10 18.46 12.65
C ALA A 48 -13.34 17.77 11.29
N VAL A 49 -13.83 18.51 10.29
CA VAL A 49 -14.02 18.00 8.93
C VAL A 49 -12.68 17.60 8.30
N VAL A 50 -11.65 18.44 8.44
CA VAL A 50 -10.30 18.13 7.94
C VAL A 50 -9.75 16.86 8.57
N ILE A 51 -9.90 16.68 9.89
CA ILE A 51 -9.50 15.46 10.59
C ILE A 51 -10.25 14.23 10.06
N LEU A 52 -11.57 14.31 9.90
CA LEU A 52 -12.37 13.20 9.36
C LEU A 52 -11.93 12.82 7.94
N LEU A 53 -11.69 13.81 7.08
CA LEU A 53 -11.15 13.58 5.74
C LEU A 53 -9.76 12.95 5.79
N ALA A 54 -8.95 13.27 6.79
CA ALA A 54 -7.65 12.64 7.02
C ALA A 54 -7.74 11.16 7.33
N PHE A 55 -8.59 10.81 8.29
CA PHE A 55 -8.82 9.41 8.63
C PHE A 55 -9.36 8.65 7.42
N ALA A 56 -10.32 9.21 6.69
CA ALA A 56 -10.85 8.59 5.48
C ALA A 56 -9.76 8.38 4.42
N ALA A 57 -8.95 9.40 4.12
CA ALA A 57 -7.87 9.30 3.14
C ALA A 57 -6.80 8.28 3.56
N MET A 58 -6.40 8.28 4.84
CA MET A 58 -5.47 7.30 5.40
C MET A 58 -6.00 5.87 5.26
N MET A 59 -7.27 5.63 5.57
CA MET A 59 -7.89 4.32 5.38
C MET A 59 -7.89 3.91 3.91
N VAL A 60 -8.26 4.80 2.98
CA VAL A 60 -8.25 4.50 1.55
C VAL A 60 -6.86 4.08 1.08
N VAL A 61 -5.80 4.82 1.46
CA VAL A 61 -4.41 4.48 1.09
C VAL A 61 -3.99 3.14 1.69
N LEU A 62 -4.31 2.90 2.96
CA LEU A 62 -3.99 1.64 3.65
C LEU A 62 -4.67 0.45 2.95
N PHE A 63 -5.97 0.51 2.73
CA PHE A 63 -6.74 -0.55 2.08
C PHE A 63 -6.31 -0.74 0.64
N TRP A 64 -5.98 0.34 -0.07
CA TRP A 64 -5.44 0.28 -1.43
C TRP A 64 -4.13 -0.50 -1.48
N CYS A 65 -3.17 -0.16 -0.60
CA CYS A 65 -1.89 -0.85 -0.52
C CYS A 65 -2.05 -2.32 -0.10
N LEU A 66 -2.94 -2.59 0.85
CA LEU A 66 -3.24 -3.95 1.31
C LEU A 66 -3.84 -4.80 0.18
N ASN A 67 -4.81 -4.26 -0.56
CA ASN A 67 -5.43 -4.95 -1.69
C ASN A 67 -4.42 -5.25 -2.80
N GLN A 68 -3.53 -4.31 -3.12
CA GLN A 68 -2.48 -4.55 -4.11
C GLN A 68 -1.52 -5.66 -3.67
N GLN A 69 -1.15 -5.70 -2.39
CA GLN A 69 -0.31 -6.78 -1.88
C GLN A 69 -1.05 -8.12 -1.91
N MET A 70 -2.30 -8.17 -1.46
CA MET A 70 -3.12 -9.38 -1.52
C MET A 70 -3.26 -9.92 -2.94
N ASP A 71 -3.53 -9.06 -3.93
CA ASP A 71 -3.64 -9.48 -5.34
C ASP A 71 -2.32 -10.09 -5.85
N ARG A 72 -1.17 -9.51 -5.49
CA ARG A 72 0.15 -10.09 -5.83
C ARG A 72 0.38 -11.45 -5.18
N TRP A 73 0.00 -11.61 -3.91
CA TRP A 73 0.09 -12.89 -3.21
C TRP A 73 -0.87 -13.94 -3.78
N ILE A 74 -2.08 -13.55 -4.18
CA ILE A 74 -3.04 -14.45 -4.84
C ILE A 74 -2.51 -14.89 -6.21
N LYS A 75 -1.91 -13.98 -7.00
CA LYS A 75 -1.27 -14.32 -8.28
C LYS A 75 -0.09 -15.28 -8.10
N HIS A 76 0.73 -15.04 -7.08
CA HIS A 76 1.81 -15.96 -6.68
C HIS A 76 1.29 -17.37 -6.38
N ALA A 77 0.28 -17.47 -5.50
CA ALA A 77 -0.33 -18.75 -5.11
C ALA A 77 -0.98 -19.49 -6.29
N ARG A 78 -1.39 -18.77 -7.33
CA ARG A 78 -1.96 -19.33 -8.58
C ARG A 78 -0.89 -19.69 -9.62
N GLY A 79 0.41 -19.58 -9.30
CA GLY A 79 1.51 -19.88 -10.22
C GLY A 79 1.63 -18.89 -11.38
N LYS A 80 1.02 -17.70 -11.26
CA LYS A 80 1.11 -16.64 -12.27
C LYS A 80 2.30 -15.71 -11.95
N PRO A 81 2.98 -15.15 -12.96
CA PRO A 81 4.06 -14.19 -12.72
C PRO A 81 3.53 -13.01 -11.90
N THR A 82 4.20 -12.74 -10.78
CA THR A 82 3.87 -11.69 -9.80
C THR A 82 4.34 -10.30 -10.21
N VAL A 83 5.07 -10.22 -11.32
CA VAL A 83 5.63 -9.02 -11.93
C VAL A 83 5.42 -9.17 -13.44
N GLN A 84 4.68 -8.22 -14.02
CA GLN A 84 4.60 -8.00 -15.46
C GLN A 84 5.17 -6.61 -15.72
#